data_AF-A0A7L9CAW8-F1
#
_entry.id   AF-A0A7L9CAW8-F1
#
_cell.length_a   1.000
_cell.length_b   1.000
_cell.length_c   1.000
_cell.angle_alpha   90.00
_cell.angle_beta   90.00
_cell.angle_gamma   90.00
#
_symmetry.space_group_name_H-M   'P 1'
#
loop_
_entity.id
_entity.type
_entity.pdbx_description
1 polymer ?
#
loop_
_entity_poly.entity_id
_entity_poly.type
_entity_poly.pdbx_seq_one_letter_code
_entity_poly.pdbx_strand_id
1 'polypeptide(L)' 'MKYVYEGNVPGEGGENTYCYHCGEAVITRYRFEIRENKLTEGKCPKCKNQIDGVGF' A
#
# COMPACT_ATOMS: atom_id res chain seq x y z
N MET A 1 -25.29 -21.24 -3.52
CA MET A 1 -23.91 -20.77 -3.26
C MET A 1 -23.63 -19.59 -4.17
N LYS A 2 -23.41 -18.38 -3.63
CA LYS A 2 -22.97 -17.21 -4.40
C LYS A 2 -22.05 -16.36 -3.52
N TYR A 3 -20.90 -16.92 -3.16
CA TYR A 3 -19.83 -16.09 -2.62
C TYR A 3 -19.17 -15.44 -3.83
N VAL A 4 -19.49 -14.16 -4.06
CA VAL A 4 -18.72 -13.31 -4.95
C VAL A 4 -17.42 -13.03 -4.20
N TYR A 5 -16.32 -13.61 -4.68
CA TYR A 5 -15.00 -13.17 -4.27
C TYR A 5 -14.76 -11.84 -4.98
N GLU A 6 -14.73 -10.73 -4.23
CA GLU A 6 -14.14 -9.45 -4.69
C GLU A 6 -12.62 -9.58 -4.79
N GLY A 7 -12.13 -10.62 -5.46
CA GLY A 7 -10.75 -10.75 -5.86
C GLY A 7 -10.62 -10.21 -7.28
N ASN A 8 -9.91 -9.10 -7.44
CA ASN A 8 -9.63 -8.40 -8.70
C ASN A 8 -10.78 -7.59 -9.32
N VAL A 9 -11.17 -6.49 -8.66
CA VAL A 9 -11.66 -5.31 -9.40
C VAL A 9 -10.45 -4.43 -9.75
N PRO A 10 -9.90 -4.50 -10.98
CA PRO A 10 -8.84 -3.61 -11.39
C PRO A 10 -9.36 -2.17 -11.47
N GLY A 11 -8.91 -1.32 -10.55
CA GLY A 11 -9.24 0.11 -10.54
C GLY A 11 -9.68 0.69 -9.19
N GLU A 12 -9.95 -0.13 -8.17
CA GLU A 12 -10.46 0.35 -6.87
C GLU A 12 -9.38 0.65 -5.82
N GLY A 13 -8.14 0.96 -6.23
CA GLY A 13 -7.13 1.54 -5.32
C GLY A 13 -6.68 0.66 -4.14
N GLY A 14 -7.13 -0.59 -4.06
CA GLY A 14 -6.78 -1.55 -3.00
C GLY A 14 -5.34 -2.11 -3.09
N GLU A 15 -4.55 -1.66 -4.07
CA GLU A 15 -3.18 -2.10 -4.29
C GLU A 15 -2.15 -1.21 -3.55
N ASN A 16 -2.59 -0.06 -3.02
CA ASN A 16 -1.73 0.89 -2.32
C ASN A 16 -1.39 0.43 -0.90
N THR A 17 -0.18 0.73 -0.45
CA THR A 17 0.23 0.55 0.95
C THR A 17 0.13 1.88 1.68
N TYR A 18 -0.55 1.86 2.83
CA TYR A 18 -0.74 3.02 3.70
C TYR A 18 -0.01 2.82 5.03
N CYS A 19 0.45 3.92 5.62
CA CYS A 19 1.02 3.90 6.96
C CYS A 19 -0.07 3.63 7.99
N TYR A 20 0.08 2.57 8.79
CA TYR A 20 -0.88 2.21 9.83
C TYR A 20 -1.00 3.26 10.96
N HIS A 21 -0.01 4.14 11.12
CA HIS A 21 0.00 5.15 12.18
C HIS A 21 -0.67 6.46 11.77
N CYS A 22 -0.44 6.93 10.54
CA CYS A 22 -0.93 8.24 10.09
C CYS A 22 -1.84 8.20 8.85
N GLY A 23 -2.07 7.02 8.27
CA GLY A 23 -2.90 6.84 7.07
C GLY A 23 -2.27 7.33 5.77
N GLU A 24 -1.02 7.81 5.79
CA GLU A 24 -0.34 8.31 4.59
C GLU A 24 -0.09 7.19 3.58
N ALA A 25 -0.39 7.41 2.31
CA ALA A 25 -0.02 6.47 1.24
C ALA A 25 1.50 6.45 1.08
N VAL A 26 2.12 5.33 1.47
CA VAL A 26 3.58 5.16 1.43
C VAL A 26 4.05 4.43 0.18
N ILE A 27 3.22 3.56 -0.39
CA ILE A 27 3.47 2.94 -1.69
C ILE A 27 2.18 3.07 -2.49
N THR A 28 2.26 3.65 -3.67
CA THR A 28 1.13 3.63 -4.62
C THR A 28 1.42 2.63 -5.73
N ARG A 29 0.41 1.83 -6.05
CA ARG A 29 0.48 0.82 -7.09
C ARG A 29 -0.66 1.05 -8.07
N TYR A 30 -0.40 0.73 -9.32
CA TYR A 30 -1.41 0.75 -10.36
C TYR A 30 -1.28 -0.51 -11.19
N ARG A 31 -2.25 -1.42 -11.04
CA ARG A 31 -2.17 -2.77 -11.58
C ARG A 31 -0.92 -3.45 -11.01
N PHE A 32 -0.14 -4.08 -11.87
CA PHE A 32 1.06 -4.84 -11.49
C PHE A 32 2.31 -3.97 -11.31
N GLU A 33 2.21 -2.64 -11.39
CA GLU A 33 3.36 -1.74 -11.32
C GLU A 33 3.34 -0.85 -10.07
N ILE A 34 4.50 -0.70 -9.44
CA ILE A 34 4.70 0.28 -8.36
C ILE A 34 4.87 1.66 -9.04
N ARG A 35 3.92 2.56 -8.79
CA ARG A 35 3.96 3.94 -9.29
C ARG A 35 4.86 4.82 -8.44
N GLU A 36 4.80 4.64 -7.13
CA GLU A 36 5.53 5.47 -6.19
C GLU A 36 5.86 4.68 -4.93
N ASN A 37 7.08 4.85 -4.42
CA ASN A 37 7.47 4.36 -3.11
C ASN A 37 8.10 5.53 -2.34
N LYS A 38 7.37 6.02 -1.33
CA LYS A 38 7.80 7.13 -0.46
C LYS A 38 8.49 6.66 0.81
N LEU A 39 8.69 5.36 0.99
CA LEU A 39 9.37 4.83 2.18
C LEU A 39 10.83 5.27 2.17
N THR A 40 11.28 5.79 3.31
CA THR A 40 12.69 6.12 3.55
C THR A 40 13.21 5.16 4.60
N GLU A 41 14.12 4.26 4.23
CA GLU A 41 14.64 3.21 5.14
C GLU A 41 13.54 2.38 5.83
N GLY A 42 12.48 2.03 5.07
CA GLY A 42 11.33 1.30 5.61
C GLY A 42 10.40 2.13 6.52
N LYS A 43 10.59 3.45 6.60
CA LYS A 43 9.78 4.35 7.44
C LYS A 43 8.86 5.22 6.60
N CYS A 44 7.72 5.56 7.19
CA CYS A 44 6.79 6.54 6.63
C CYS A 44 7.47 7.93 6.56
N PRO A 45 7.42 8.63 5.42
CA PRO A 45 8.05 9.95 5.28
C PRO A 45 7.40 11.03 6.17
N LYS A 46 6.14 10.84 6.55
CA LYS A 46 5.33 11.83 7.28
C LYS A 46 5.45 11.70 8.79
N CYS A 47 5.21 10.50 9.33
CA CYS A 47 5.25 10.25 10.78
C CYS A 47 6.54 9.58 11.24
N LYS A 48 7.45 9.20 10.33
CA LYS A 48 8.71 8.48 10.59
C LYS A 48 8.54 7.09 11.23
N ASN A 49 7.30 6.61 11.33
CA ASN A 49 7.04 5.31 11.90
C ASN A 49 7.49 4.20 10.95
N GLN A 50 8.04 3.12 11.51
CA GLN A 50 8.50 1.97 10.75
C GLN A 50 7.31 1.21 10.17
N ILE A 51 7.36 0.92 8.87
CA ILE A 51 6.34 0.14 8.16
C ILE A 51 6.80 -1.31 8.09
N ASP A 52 6.24 -2.13 8.97
CA ASP A 52 6.53 -3.57 9.00
C ASP A 52 5.88 -4.28 7.80
N GLY A 53 6.52 -5.34 7.31
CA GLY A 53 6.04 -6.11 6.15
C GLY A 53 6.42 -5.55 4.78
N VAL A 54 7.12 -4.42 4.73
CA VAL A 54 7.81 -3.96 3.52
C VAL A 54 9.30 -4.26 3.69
N GLY A 55 9.67 -5.52 3.40
CA GLY A 55 11.02 -6.01 3.57
C GLY A 55 11.92 -5.73 2.36
N PHE A 56 13.15 -5.30 2.64
CA PHE A 56 14.34 -5.65 1.87
C PHE A 56 15.24 -6.47 2.80
#